data_AF-A0A7C1SCN1-F1
#
_entry.id   AF-A0A7C1SCN1-F1
#
_cell.length_a   1.000
_cell.length_b   1.000
_cell.length_c   1.000
_cell.angle_alpha   90.00
_cell.angle_beta   90.00
_cell.angle_gamma   90.00
#
_symmetry.space_group_name_H-M   'P 1'
#
loop_
_entity.id
_entity.type
_entity.pdbx_description
1 polymer ?
#
loop_
_entity_poly.entity_id
_entity_poly.type
_entity_poly.pdbx_seq_one_letter_code
_entity_poly.pdbx_strand_id
1 'polypeptide(L)'
;WPPPKVEVSAAAPPPSTEEPLPAAEVPEESLVKKWLGKGSILAVTLAAIVGIGGYAPESFLTHFTVFVLACFIGWQVVWNVTASLHTPLMSVTNAISGIIVIGAILHLVQAGNAGVGIMSFAAVLIATINVAGGFRVTHRMLKMFRK
;
A
#
# COMPACT_ATOMS: atom_id res chain seq x y z
N TRP A 1 56.12 7.06 11.89
CA TRP A 1 55.60 6.04 12.82
C TRP A 1 54.58 5.19 12.07
N PRO A 2 54.83 3.90 11.76
CA PRO A 2 53.82 3.08 11.12
C PRO A 2 52.77 2.66 12.17
N PRO A 3 51.48 2.66 11.83
CA PRO A 3 50.45 2.18 12.75
C PRO A 3 50.67 0.68 13.05
N PRO A 4 50.37 0.23 14.29
CA PRO A 4 50.49 -1.17 14.66
C PRO A 4 49.61 -2.04 13.76
N LYS A 5 50.14 -3.21 13.36
CA LYS A 5 49.40 -4.17 12.55
C LYS A 5 48.16 -4.61 13.33
N VAL A 6 47.00 -4.49 12.70
CA VAL A 6 45.76 -5.10 13.20
C VAL A 6 45.97 -6.61 13.10
N GLU A 7 46.14 -7.27 14.24
CA GLU A 7 46.02 -8.72 14.32
C GLU A 7 44.56 -9.05 14.03
N VAL A 8 44.30 -9.47 12.79
CA VAL A 8 43.02 -10.03 12.39
C VAL A 8 42.78 -11.21 13.32
N SER A 9 41.80 -11.07 14.22
CA SER A 9 41.29 -12.17 15.02
C SER A 9 40.80 -13.24 14.05
N ALA A 10 41.65 -14.23 13.82
CA ALA A 10 41.33 -15.46 13.12
C ALA A 10 40.40 -16.27 14.02
N ALA A 11 39.13 -15.91 14.02
CA ALA A 11 38.05 -16.82 14.32
C ALA A 11 37.22 -16.94 13.05
N ALA A 12 37.54 -17.94 12.24
CA ALA A 12 36.58 -18.44 11.27
C ALA A 12 35.28 -18.73 12.05
N PRO A 13 34.10 -18.25 11.61
CA PRO A 13 32.87 -18.77 12.16
C PRO A 13 32.90 -20.29 11.98
N PRO A 14 32.53 -21.09 13.00
CA PRO A 14 32.41 -22.52 12.81
C PRO A 14 31.52 -22.77 11.59
N PRO A 15 31.81 -23.79 10.77
CA PRO A 15 30.89 -24.18 9.72
C PRO A 15 29.61 -24.60 10.43
N SER A 16 28.64 -23.69 10.49
CA SER A 16 27.25 -24.08 10.68
C SER A 16 26.82 -24.74 9.38
N THR A 17 27.30 -25.96 9.20
CA THR A 17 26.47 -27.00 8.63
C THR A 17 25.42 -27.29 9.69
N GLU A 18 24.47 -26.36 9.82
CA GLU A 18 23.12 -26.77 10.15
C GLU A 18 22.72 -27.69 9.01
N GLU A 19 22.91 -28.99 9.22
CA GLU A 19 22.04 -29.97 8.62
C GLU A 19 20.61 -29.42 8.73
N PRO A 20 19.77 -29.49 7.68
CA PRO A 20 18.39 -29.09 7.82
C PRO A 20 17.85 -29.89 9.01
N LEU A 21 17.60 -29.18 10.13
CA LEU A 21 16.92 -29.74 11.29
C LEU A 21 15.77 -30.55 10.73
N PRO A 22 15.64 -31.85 11.07
CA PRO A 22 14.53 -32.66 10.58
C PRO A 22 13.29 -31.85 10.85
N ALA A 23 12.58 -31.48 9.77
CA ALA A 23 11.53 -30.47 9.80
C ALA A 23 10.69 -30.71 11.05
N ALA A 24 10.83 -29.84 12.05
CA ALA A 24 10.04 -29.94 13.25
C ALA A 24 8.60 -29.97 12.77
N GLU A 25 7.91 -31.09 12.98
CA GLU A 25 6.54 -31.28 12.53
C GLU A 25 5.76 -30.08 13.06
N VAL A 26 5.39 -29.16 12.16
CA VAL A 26 4.55 -28.03 12.52
C VAL A 26 3.30 -28.65 13.10
N PRO A 27 2.94 -28.42 14.38
CA PRO A 27 1.81 -29.08 15.00
C PRO A 27 0.61 -28.89 14.07
N GLU A 28 0.05 -29.99 13.55
CA GLU A 28 -1.10 -29.90 12.66
C GLU A 28 -2.22 -29.20 13.43
N GLU A 29 -2.45 -27.93 13.08
CA GLU A 29 -3.53 -27.15 13.67
C GLU A 29 -4.84 -27.93 13.52
N SER A 30 -5.51 -28.17 14.66
CA SER A 30 -6.71 -29.00 14.68
C SER A 30 -7.76 -28.47 13.69
N LEU A 31 -8.35 -29.37 12.92
CA LEU A 31 -9.38 -29.07 11.91
C LEU A 31 -10.53 -28.21 12.48
N VAL A 32 -10.84 -28.40 13.77
CA VAL A 32 -11.84 -27.62 14.51
C VAL A 32 -11.41 -26.16 14.66
N LYS A 33 -10.14 -25.87 15.02
CA LYS A 33 -9.63 -24.48 15.07
C LYS A 33 -9.61 -23.82 13.69
N LYS A 34 -9.27 -24.56 12.64
CA LYS A 34 -9.32 -24.06 11.25
C LYS A 34 -10.75 -23.76 10.80
N TRP A 35 -11.71 -24.64 11.10
CA TRP A 35 -13.13 -24.42 10.77
C TRP A 35 -13.77 -23.33 11.63
N LEU A 36 -13.39 -23.23 12.91
CA LEU A 36 -13.86 -22.17 13.80
C LEU A 36 -13.30 -20.81 13.40
N GLY A 37 -12.04 -20.74 12.96
CA GLY A 37 -11.42 -19.53 12.41
C GLY A 37 -11.98 -19.13 11.05
N LYS A 38 -12.15 -20.08 10.13
CA LYS A 38 -12.78 -19.80 8.82
C LYS A 38 -14.26 -19.46 8.96
N GLY A 39 -14.97 -20.14 9.84
CA GLY A 39 -16.38 -19.92 10.14
C GLY A 39 -16.64 -18.58 10.82
N SER A 40 -15.74 -18.14 11.71
CA SER A 40 -15.85 -16.81 12.33
C SER A 40 -15.59 -15.70 11.32
N ILE A 41 -14.60 -15.85 10.43
CA ILE A 41 -14.37 -14.89 9.33
C ILE A 41 -15.62 -14.80 8.45
N LEU A 42 -16.19 -15.93 8.05
CA LEU A 42 -17.36 -15.97 7.17
C LEU A 42 -18.60 -15.36 7.84
N ALA A 43 -18.82 -15.62 9.13
CA ALA A 43 -19.90 -15.02 9.90
C ALA A 43 -19.72 -13.51 10.07
N VAL A 44 -18.50 -13.03 10.33
CA VAL A 44 -18.20 -11.60 10.43
C VAL A 44 -18.41 -10.90 9.09
N THR A 45 -17.96 -11.50 7.99
CA THR A 45 -18.19 -10.96 6.64
C THR A 45 -19.68 -10.89 6.32
N LEU A 46 -20.44 -11.94 6.63
CA LEU A 46 -21.88 -11.96 6.40
C LEU A 46 -22.61 -10.93 7.26
N ALA A 47 -22.26 -10.80 8.54
CA ALA A 47 -22.81 -9.79 9.44
C ALA A 47 -22.49 -8.36 8.96
N ALA A 48 -21.28 -8.13 8.45
CA ALA A 48 -20.89 -6.84 7.87
C ALA A 48 -21.72 -6.53 6.61
N ILE A 49 -21.93 -7.50 5.72
CA ILE A 49 -22.75 -7.32 4.51
C ILE A 49 -24.20 -7.00 4.87
N VAL A 50 -24.79 -7.72 5.82
CA VAL A 50 -26.17 -7.47 6.28
C VAL A 50 -26.28 -6.12 6.99
N GLY A 51 -25.32 -5.78 7.84
CA GLY A 51 -25.27 -4.50 8.53
C GLY A 51 -25.15 -3.33 7.54
N ILE A 52 -24.24 -3.43 6.59
CA ILE A 52 -24.08 -2.40 5.55
C ILE A 52 -25.35 -2.32 4.69
N GLY A 53 -25.91 -3.45 4.26
CA GLY A 53 -27.13 -3.47 3.43
C GLY A 53 -28.37 -2.89 4.13
N GLY A 54 -28.43 -2.95 5.46
CA GLY A 54 -29.55 -2.38 6.23
C GLY A 54 -29.50 -0.86 6.42
N TYR A 55 -28.32 -0.25 6.33
CA TYR A 55 -28.13 1.20 6.60
C TYR A 55 -27.58 1.99 5.41
N ALA A 56 -27.10 1.32 4.36
CA ALA A 56 -26.45 1.97 3.24
C ALA A 56 -27.46 2.64 2.28
N PRO A 57 -27.20 3.88 1.82
CA PRO A 57 -27.96 4.52 0.74
C PRO A 57 -27.91 3.72 -0.57
N GLU A 58 -28.90 3.89 -1.45
CA GLU A 58 -28.94 3.18 -2.75
C GLU A 58 -27.67 3.40 -3.60
N SER A 59 -27.10 4.60 -3.57
CA SER A 59 -25.86 4.95 -4.29
C SER A 59 -24.62 4.23 -3.75
N PHE A 60 -24.65 3.77 -2.49
CA PHE A 60 -23.52 3.09 -1.86
C PHE A 60 -23.19 1.79 -2.59
N LEU A 61 -24.18 0.97 -2.95
CA LEU A 61 -23.94 -0.30 -3.64
C LEU A 61 -23.25 -0.09 -4.98
N THR A 62 -23.63 0.96 -5.72
CA THR A 62 -22.97 1.35 -6.98
C THR A 62 -21.51 1.75 -6.75
N HIS A 63 -21.25 2.66 -5.80
CA HIS A 63 -19.87 3.08 -5.49
C HIS A 63 -19.02 1.94 -4.94
N PHE A 64 -19.58 1.09 -4.08
CA PHE A 64 -18.92 -0.06 -3.51
C PHE A 64 -18.56 -1.10 -4.58
N THR A 65 -19.46 -1.36 -5.52
CA THR A 65 -19.19 -2.24 -6.67
C THR A 65 -18.04 -1.70 -7.52
N VAL A 66 -18.06 -0.41 -7.85
CA VAL A 66 -16.96 0.23 -8.59
C VAL A 66 -15.64 0.15 -7.81
N PHE A 67 -15.68 0.38 -6.50
CA PHE A 67 -14.50 0.26 -5.62
C PHE A 67 -13.90 -1.15 -5.65
N VAL A 68 -14.72 -2.18 -5.48
CA VAL A 68 -14.27 -3.59 -5.50
C VAL A 68 -13.67 -3.95 -6.87
N LEU A 69 -14.35 -3.58 -7.97
CA LEU A 69 -13.85 -3.81 -9.32
C LEU A 69 -12.54 -3.05 -9.59
N ALA A 70 -12.41 -1.81 -9.10
CA ALA A 70 -11.18 -1.04 -9.20
C ALA A 70 -10.02 -1.68 -8.43
N CYS A 71 -10.27 -2.31 -7.27
CA CYS A 71 -9.26 -3.08 -6.54
C CYS A 71 -8.75 -4.28 -7.35
N PHE A 72 -9.65 -5.04 -7.99
CA PHE A 72 -9.27 -6.14 -8.88
C PHE A 72 -8.40 -5.66 -10.06
N ILE A 73 -8.80 -4.56 -10.71
CA ILE A 73 -8.02 -3.96 -11.80
C ILE A 73 -6.65 -3.48 -11.29
N GLY A 74 -6.61 -2.79 -10.15
CA GLY A 74 -5.37 -2.30 -9.55
C GLY A 74 -4.38 -3.43 -9.25
N TRP A 75 -4.88 -4.53 -8.68
CA TRP A 75 -4.08 -5.74 -8.46
C TRP A 75 -3.51 -6.31 -9.77
N GLN A 76 -4.35 -6.48 -10.79
CA GLN A 76 -3.93 -7.03 -12.09
C GLN A 76 -2.88 -6.15 -12.78
N VAL A 77 -3.02 -4.82 -12.68
CA VAL A 77 -2.09 -3.86 -13.32
C VAL A 77 -0.74 -3.85 -12.62
N VAL A 78 -0.72 -3.88 -11.28
CA VAL A 78 0.53 -3.84 -10.50
C VAL A 78 1.29 -5.16 -10.56
N TRP A 79 0.60 -6.31 -10.69
CA TRP A 79 1.25 -7.62 -10.73
C TRP A 79 2.13 -7.84 -11.97
N ASN A 80 1.87 -7.12 -13.07
CA ASN A 80 2.54 -7.32 -14.36
C ASN A 80 3.64 -6.28 -14.65
N VAL A 81 4.19 -5.63 -13.62
CA VAL A 81 5.30 -4.67 -13.80
C VAL A 81 6.66 -5.37 -13.83
N THR A 82 7.55 -4.92 -14.71
CA THR A 82 8.94 -5.39 -14.73
C THR A 82 9.67 -4.99 -13.45
N ALA A 83 10.54 -5.86 -12.92
CA ALA A 83 11.24 -5.63 -11.66
C ALA A 83 12.03 -4.29 -11.62
N SER A 84 12.58 -3.86 -12.76
CA SER A 84 13.29 -2.58 -12.89
C SER A 84 12.41 -1.35 -12.69
N LEU A 85 11.08 -1.50 -12.77
CA LEU A 85 10.11 -0.42 -12.68
C LEU A 85 9.42 -0.32 -11.31
N HIS A 86 9.73 -1.16 -10.32
CA HIS A 86 9.11 -1.04 -9.00
C HIS A 86 9.36 0.32 -8.31
N THR A 87 10.58 0.85 -8.42
CA THR A 87 10.90 2.17 -7.85
C THR A 87 10.20 3.32 -8.61
N PRO A 88 10.22 3.36 -9.96
CA PRO A 88 9.36 4.28 -10.72
C PRO A 88 7.86 4.11 -10.40
N LEU A 89 7.37 2.89 -10.21
CA LEU A 89 5.98 2.61 -9.88
C LEU A 89 5.61 3.20 -8.53
N MET A 90 6.47 3.06 -7.52
CA MET A 90 6.28 3.68 -6.20
C MET A 90 6.10 5.20 -6.32
N SER A 91 6.94 5.84 -7.14
CA SER A 91 6.85 7.28 -7.43
C SER A 91 5.54 7.65 -8.14
N VAL A 92 5.10 6.85 -9.11
CA VAL A 92 3.81 7.05 -9.81
C VAL A 92 2.64 6.91 -8.84
N THR A 93 2.62 5.89 -7.99
CA THR A 93 1.54 5.69 -7.01
C THR A 93 1.47 6.85 -6.02
N ASN A 94 2.61 7.46 -5.68
CA ASN A 94 2.64 8.68 -4.87
C ASN A 94 2.13 9.91 -5.63
N ALA A 95 2.29 9.98 -6.96
CA ALA A 95 1.69 11.06 -7.76
C ALA A 95 0.17 10.89 -7.93
N ILE A 96 -0.29 9.65 -8.10
CA ILE A 96 -1.71 9.31 -8.28
C ILE A 96 -2.50 9.53 -6.97
N SER A 97 -1.90 9.30 -5.80
CA SER A 97 -2.55 9.58 -4.51
C SER A 97 -2.92 11.06 -4.33
N GLY A 98 -2.31 11.96 -5.12
CA GLY A 98 -2.70 13.36 -5.25
C GLY A 98 -4.12 13.61 -5.78
N ILE A 99 -4.86 12.57 -6.16
CA ILE A 99 -6.31 12.63 -6.52
C ILE A 99 -7.17 13.31 -5.46
N ILE A 100 -6.71 13.34 -4.20
CA ILE A 100 -7.33 14.10 -3.10
C ILE A 100 -7.56 15.59 -3.43
N VAL A 101 -6.83 16.13 -4.43
CA VAL A 101 -7.04 17.49 -4.93
C VAL A 101 -8.48 17.73 -5.40
N ILE A 102 -9.16 16.72 -5.95
CA ILE A 102 -10.56 16.84 -6.39
C ILE A 102 -11.46 17.17 -5.19
N GLY A 103 -11.32 16.42 -4.10
CA GLY A 103 -12.09 16.66 -2.88
C GLY A 103 -11.78 18.02 -2.26
N ALA A 104 -10.50 18.41 -2.26
CA ALA A 104 -10.08 19.72 -1.74
C ALA A 104 -10.67 20.89 -2.54
N ILE A 105 -10.73 20.79 -3.88
CA ILE A 105 -11.35 21.80 -4.74
C ILE A 105 -12.86 21.86 -4.49
N LEU A 106 -13.55 20.72 -4.38
CA LEU A 106 -14.98 20.69 -4.10
C LEU A 106 -15.32 21.38 -2.76
N HIS A 107 -14.54 21.09 -1.71
CA HIS A 107 -14.70 21.75 -0.41
C HIS A 107 -14.35 23.24 -0.43
N LEU A 108 -13.36 23.64 -1.22
CA LEU A 108 -12.99 25.05 -1.37
C LEU A 108 -14.13 25.85 -2.01
N VAL A 109 -14.77 25.30 -3.05
CA VAL A 109 -15.90 25.93 -3.74
C VAL A 109 -17.14 26.02 -2.84
N GLN A 110 -17.33 25.03 -1.97
CA GLN A 110 -18.47 24.94 -1.04
C GLN A 110 -18.18 25.55 0.34
N ALA A 111 -17.07 26.29 0.49
CA ALA A 111 -16.64 26.78 1.80
C ALA A 111 -17.66 27.72 2.43
N GLY A 112 -18.35 27.25 3.48
CA GLY A 112 -19.36 28.03 4.20
C GLY A 112 -18.79 29.00 5.25
N ASN A 113 -17.49 28.92 5.55
CA ASN A 113 -16.80 29.87 6.44
C ASN A 113 -15.30 29.96 6.09
N ALA A 114 -14.64 30.98 6.63
CA ALA A 114 -13.23 31.24 6.37
C ALA A 114 -12.31 30.10 6.83
N GLY A 115 -12.64 29.40 7.92
CA GLY A 115 -11.84 28.27 8.41
C GLY A 115 -11.82 27.11 7.42
N VAL A 116 -12.99 26.72 6.90
CA VAL A 116 -13.11 25.68 5.85
C VAL A 116 -12.40 26.12 4.58
N GLY A 117 -12.51 27.40 4.20
CA GLY A 117 -11.82 27.97 3.05
C GLY A 117 -10.30 27.86 3.16
N ILE A 118 -9.73 28.26 4.30
CA ILE A 118 -8.28 28.22 4.55
C ILE A 118 -7.77 26.78 4.54
N MET A 119 -8.48 25.86 5.21
CA MET A 119 -8.08 24.44 5.25
C MET A 119 -8.17 23.80 3.87
N SER A 120 -9.22 24.09 3.11
CA SER A 120 -9.38 23.56 1.75
C SER A 120 -8.32 24.13 0.80
N PHE A 121 -7.98 25.42 0.93
CA PHE A 121 -6.90 26.03 0.16
C PHE A 121 -5.54 25.36 0.47
N ALA A 122 -5.23 25.15 1.75
CA ALA A 122 -4.02 24.44 2.16
C ALA A 122 -4.00 23.01 1.63
N ALA A 123 -5.14 22.30 1.66
CA ALA A 123 -5.26 20.96 1.10
C ALA A 123 -5.01 20.94 -0.42
N VAL A 124 -5.57 21.89 -1.18
CA VAL A 124 -5.30 22.03 -2.62
C VAL A 124 -3.83 22.27 -2.88
N LEU A 125 -3.18 23.15 -2.11
CA LEU A 125 -1.75 23.44 -2.25
C LEU A 125 -0.90 22.19 -2.04
N ILE A 126 -1.12 21.47 -0.93
CA ILE A 126 -0.35 20.26 -0.59
C ILE A 126 -0.60 19.16 -1.63
N ALA A 127 -1.85 18.95 -2.04
CA ALA A 127 -2.19 17.96 -3.05
C ALA A 127 -1.53 18.29 -4.40
N THR A 128 -1.48 19.58 -4.78
CA THR A 128 -0.81 20.03 -6.01
C THR A 128 0.69 19.76 -5.95
N ILE A 129 1.35 19.99 -4.81
CA ILE A 129 2.77 19.66 -4.62
C ILE A 129 3.00 18.15 -4.79
N ASN A 130 2.12 17.32 -4.22
CA ASN A 130 2.21 15.87 -4.36
C ASN A 130 2.10 15.41 -5.83
N VAL A 131 1.11 15.92 -6.56
CA VAL A 131 0.91 15.63 -8.00
C VAL A 131 2.13 16.09 -8.81
N ALA A 132 2.50 17.37 -8.70
CA ALA A 132 3.58 17.95 -9.50
C ALA A 132 4.94 17.32 -9.18
N GLY A 133 5.24 17.14 -7.89
CA GLY A 133 6.47 16.51 -7.43
C GLY A 133 6.57 15.05 -7.85
N GLY A 134 5.50 14.28 -7.62
CA GLY A 134 5.45 12.86 -7.96
C GLY A 134 5.62 12.60 -9.46
N PHE A 135 4.94 13.36 -10.32
CA PHE A 135 5.10 13.22 -11.77
C PHE A 135 6.48 13.70 -12.26
N ARG A 136 7.04 14.77 -11.69
CA ARG A 136 8.39 15.25 -12.06
C ARG A 136 9.47 14.22 -11.72
N VAL A 137 9.42 13.63 -10.53
CA VAL A 137 10.38 12.60 -10.09
C VAL A 137 10.24 11.36 -10.96
N THR A 138 9.00 10.89 -11.18
CA THR A 138 8.72 9.77 -12.07
C THR A 138 9.29 10.01 -13.47
N HIS A 139 9.06 11.19 -14.05
CA HIS A 139 9.55 11.51 -15.39
C HIS A 139 11.08 11.46 -15.45
N ARG A 140 11.76 11.97 -14.42
CA ARG A 140 13.22 11.88 -14.29
C ARG A 140 13.68 10.43 -14.19
N MET A 141 13.00 9.59 -13.42
CA MET A 141 13.30 8.16 -13.27
C MET A 141 13.17 7.42 -14.60
N LEU A 142 12.04 7.59 -15.29
CA LEU A 142 11.78 6.93 -16.58
C LEU A 142 12.74 7.40 -17.68
N LYS A 143 13.18 8.66 -17.65
CA LYS A 143 14.17 9.18 -18.61
C LYS A 143 15.52 8.46 -18.51
N MET A 144 15.90 7.94 -17.34
CA MET A 144 17.15 7.19 -17.17
C MET A 144 17.12 5.79 -17.82
N PHE A 145 15.94 5.29 -18.20
CA PHE A 145 15.79 4.02 -18.91
C PHE A 145 15.72 4.18 -20.43
N ARG A 146 15.65 5.41 -20.94
CA ARG A 146 15.68 5.71 -22.38
C ARG A 146 17.14 5.84 -22.83
N LYS A 147 17.54 5.01 -23.80
CA LYS A 147 18.78 5.21 -24.55
C LYS A 147 18.67 6.45 -25.44
#